data_AF-A0A3C0GEC4-F1
#
_entry.id   AF-A0A3C0GEC4-F1
#
_cell.length_a   1.000
_cell.length_b   1.000
_cell.length_c   1.000
_cell.angle_alpha   90.00
_cell.angle_beta   90.00
_cell.angle_gamma   90.00
#
_symmetry.space_group_name_H-M   'P 1'
#
loop_
_entity.id
_entity.type
_entity.pdbx_description
1 polymer ?
#
loop_
_entity_poly.entity_id
_entity_poly.type
_entity_poly.pdbx_seq_one_letter_code
_entity_poly.pdbx_strand_id
1 'polypeptide(L)' 'MPYQVPQPKIFACTQSKILGEKIAKAYGMELGNVIFSRYSDGEFQPSFEESIRGTRIFLIGSTHPGPENLMEMLLMA' A
#
# COMPACT_ATOMS: atom_id res chain seq x y z
N MET A 1 25.74 -0.81 -17.83
CA MET A 1 25.42 -0.24 -16.50
C MET A 1 25.04 -1.41 -15.60
N PRO A 2 25.58 -1.54 -14.38
CA PRO A 2 25.14 -2.59 -13.47
C PRO A 2 23.66 -2.37 -13.11
N TYR A 3 22.85 -3.42 -13.21
CA TYR A 3 21.45 -3.40 -12.82
C TYR A 3 21.35 -3.29 -11.29
N GLN A 4 21.06 -2.10 -10.77
CA GLN A 4 20.73 -1.91 -9.36
C GLN A 4 19.25 -2.28 -9.17
N VAL A 5 18.99 -3.26 -8.31
CA VAL A 5 17.62 -3.58 -7.89
C VAL A 5 17.17 -2.46 -6.95
N PRO A 6 16.13 -1.69 -7.31
CA PRO A 6 15.61 -0.66 -6.42
C PRO A 6 15.10 -1.30 -5.12
N GLN A 7 15.34 -0.63 -3.98
CA GLN A 7 14.82 -1.11 -2.70
C GLN A 7 13.30 -1.19 -2.76
N PRO A 8 12.70 -2.33 -2.35
CA PRO A 8 11.26 -2.45 -2.37
C PRO A 8 10.63 -1.68 -1.22
N LYS A 9 9.36 -1.31 -1.38
CA LYS A 9 8.50 -0.81 -0.31
C LYS A 9 7.20 -1.58 -0.32
N ILE A 10 6.70 -1.91 0.87
CA ILE A 10 5.49 -2.70 1.03
C ILE A 10 4.45 -1.79 1.67
N PHE A 11 3.29 -1.66 1.04
CA PHE A 11 2.14 -0.95 1.56
C PHE A 11 0.93 -1.87 1.57
N ALA A 12 -0.08 -1.53 2.36
CA ALA A 12 -1.30 -2.32 2.45
C ALA A 12 -2.55 -1.44 2.39
N CYS A 13 -3.59 -1.97 1.78
CA CYS A 13 -4.94 -1.40 1.84
C CYS A 13 -5.54 -1.57 3.25
N THR A 14 -6.58 -0.81 3.57
CA THR A 14 -7.10 -0.72 4.95
C THR A 14 -7.53 -2.08 5.51
N GLN A 15 -8.18 -2.91 4.69
CA GLN A 15 -8.65 -4.24 5.06
C GLN A 15 -7.52 -5.26 5.23
N SER A 16 -6.37 -5.04 4.59
CA SER A 16 -5.25 -6.00 4.57
C SER A 16 -4.05 -5.56 5.42
N LYS A 17 -4.20 -4.51 6.23
CA LYS A 17 -3.11 -3.95 7.04
C LYS A 17 -2.41 -4.98 7.93
N ILE A 18 -3.17 -5.80 8.66
CA ILE A 18 -2.63 -6.84 9.55
C ILE A 18 -1.79 -7.87 8.76
N LEU A 19 -2.26 -8.24 7.57
CA LEU A 19 -1.53 -9.18 6.71
C LEU A 19 -0.28 -8.50 6.13
N GLY A 20 -0.41 -7.26 5.66
CA GLY A 20 0.70 -6.46 5.15
C GLY A 20 1.82 -6.30 6.18
N GLU A 21 1.50 -6.00 7.43
CA GLU A 21 2.46 -5.89 8.53
C GLU A 21 3.22 -7.21 8.75
N LYS A 22 2.52 -8.35 8.72
CA LYS A 22 3.15 -9.68 8.84
C LYS A 22 4.10 -9.97 7.68
N ILE A 23 3.71 -9.62 6.45
CA ILE A 23 4.54 -9.80 5.26
C ILE A 23 5.78 -8.89 5.33
N ALA A 24 5.60 -7.61 5.66
CA ALA A 24 6.70 -6.66 5.80
C ALA A 24 7.69 -7.12 6.90
N LYS A 25 7.17 -7.54 8.05
CA LYS A 25 7.99 -8.07 9.15
C LYS A 25 8.75 -9.35 8.75
N ALA A 26 8.12 -10.25 7.99
CA ALA A 26 8.78 -11.45 7.48
C ALA A 26 9.87 -11.12 6.44
N TYR A 27 9.70 -10.05 5.67
CA TYR A 27 10.73 -9.52 4.76
C TYR A 27 11.87 -8.78 5.50
N GLY A 28 11.64 -8.36 6.75
CA GLY A 28 12.62 -7.63 7.56
C GLY A 28 12.52 -6.10 7.42
N MET A 29 11.34 -5.58 7.08
CA MET A 29 11.08 -4.14 7.01
C MET A 29 9.77 -3.75 7.69
N GLU A 30 9.58 -2.46 7.92
CA GLU A 30 8.31 -1.91 8.39
C GLU A 30 7.34 -1.71 7.23
N LEU A 31 6.04 -1.79 7.53
CA LEU A 31 5.02 -1.45 6.54
C LEU A 31 5.08 0.05 6.27
N GLY A 32 5.08 0.43 5.00
CA GLY A 32 5.10 1.82 4.60
C GLY A 32 3.87 2.60 5.07
N ASN A 33 4.03 3.90 5.26
CA ASN A 33 3.00 4.75 5.84
C ASN A 33 2.04 5.28 4.76
N VAL A 34 0.75 4.95 4.91
CA VAL A 34 -0.33 5.45 4.06
C VAL A 34 -1.46 5.94 4.94
N ILE A 35 -1.90 7.18 4.68
CA ILE A 35 -3.08 7.77 5.31
C ILE A 35 -4.25 7.63 4.34
N PHE A 36 -5.36 7.09 4.84
CA PHE A 36 -6.63 7.03 4.11
C PHE A 36 -7.57 8.09 4.68
N SER A 37 -7.82 9.15 3.91
CA SER A 37 -8.80 10.18 4.24
C SER A 37 -10.15 9.80 3.65
N ARG A 38 -11.19 9.66 4.48
CA ARG A 38 -12.57 9.44 4.03
C ARG A 38 -13.36 10.74 4.16
N TYR A 39 -14.05 11.13 3.10
CA TYR A 39 -14.87 12.34 3.03
C TYR A 39 -16.35 12.02 3.28
N SER A 40 -17.15 13.04 3.57
CA SER A 40 -18.57 12.88 3.97
C SER A 40 -19.49 12.38 2.85
N ASP A 41 -19.05 12.47 1.59
CA ASP A 41 -19.74 11.97 0.40
C ASP A 41 -19.44 10.48 0.10
N GLY A 42 -18.56 9.85 0.88
CA GLY A 42 -18.14 8.46 0.70
C GLY A 42 -16.90 8.30 -0.17
N GLU A 43 -16.32 9.39 -0.69
CA GLU A 43 -15.04 9.34 -1.37
C GLU A 43 -13.90 9.09 -0.38
N PHE A 44 -12.80 8.51 -0.87
CA PHE A 44 -11.60 8.33 -0.09
C PHE A 44 -10.35 8.61 -0.91
N GLN A 45 -9.32 9.12 -0.22
CA GLN A 45 -8.03 9.46 -0.79
C GLN A 45 -6.92 8.77 0.01
N PRO A 46 -6.21 7.80 -0.58
CA PRO A 46 -4.95 7.32 -0.04
C PRO A 46 -3.83 8.33 -0.30
N SER A 47 -2.94 8.52 0.67
CA SER A 47 -1.74 9.37 0.57
C SER A 47 -0.53 8.62 1.12
N PHE A 48 0.53 8.53 0.31
CA PHE A 48 1.82 7.99 0.76
C PHE A 48 2.57 9.07 1.54
N GLU A 49 2.85 8.81 2.81
CA GLU A 49 3.52 9.78 3.69
C GLU A 49 5.05 9.67 3.65
N GLU A 50 5.57 9.08 2.57
CA GLU A 50 7.00 8.89 2.36
C GLU A 50 7.33 8.91 0.86
N SER A 51 8.59 9.22 0.53
CA SER A 51 9.03 9.23 -0.88
C SER A 51 9.06 7.81 -1.45
N ILE A 52 8.28 7.59 -2.52
CA ILE A 52 8.19 6.31 -3.26
C ILE A 52 8.91 6.34 -4.62
N ARG A 53 9.50 7.48 -5.00
CA ARG A 53 10.10 7.69 -6.32
C ARG A 53 11.26 6.72 -6.58
N GLY A 54 11.18 6.01 -7.71
CA GLY A 54 12.24 5.08 -8.14
C GLY A 54 12.35 3.82 -7.28
N THR A 55 11.38 3.56 -6.41
CA THR A 55 11.33 2.35 -5.57
C THR A 55 10.42 1.29 -6.18
N ARG A 56 10.61 0.03 -5.78
CA ARG A 56 9.71 -1.05 -6.21
C ARG A 56 8.58 -1.22 -5.21
N ILE A 57 7.36 -0.89 -5.61
CA ILE A 57 6.21 -0.92 -4.71
C ILE A 57 5.50 -2.28 -4.77
N PHE A 58 5.18 -2.83 -3.60
CA PHE A 58 4.29 -3.98 -3.42
C PHE A 58 3.06 -3.54 -2.64
N LEU A 59 1.88 -3.66 -3.26
CA LEU A 59 0.60 -3.35 -2.66
C LEU A 59 -0.07 -4.64 -2.18
N ILE A 60 -0.36 -4.72 -0.88
CA ILE A 60 -1.05 -5.85 -0.25
C ILE A 60 -2.51 -5.47 -0.03
N GLY A 61 -3.41 -6.08 -0.81
CA GLY A 61 -4.84 -5.84 -0.72
C GLY A 61 -5.64 -7.04 -1.22
N SER A 62 -6.64 -7.48 -0.46
CA SER A 62 -7.64 -8.47 -0.91
C SER A 62 -8.80 -7.76 -1.60
N THR A 63 -9.13 -8.13 -2.83
CA THR A 63 -10.31 -7.57 -3.53
C THR A 63 -11.65 -8.15 -3.05
N HIS A 64 -11.65 -9.00 -2.02
CA HIS A 64 -12.83 -9.68 -1.49
C HIS A 64 -13.11 -9.30 -0.02
N PRO A 65 -14.35 -8.96 0.39
CA PRO A 65 -15.54 -8.61 -0.40
C PRO A 65 -15.72 -7.09 -0.57
N GLY A 66 -16.28 -6.67 -1.70
CA GLY A 66 -16.77 -5.30 -1.94
C GLY A 66 -15.93 -4.46 -2.91
N PRO A 67 -16.55 -3.53 -3.66
CA PRO A 67 -15.86 -2.67 -4.62
C PRO A 67 -14.92 -1.65 -3.96
N GLU A 68 -15.14 -1.28 -2.70
CA GLU A 68 -14.26 -0.35 -1.96
C GLU A 68 -12.82 -0.85 -1.91
N ASN A 69 -12.60 -2.14 -1.62
CA ASN A 69 -11.26 -2.72 -1.55
C ASN A 69 -10.51 -2.63 -2.90
N LEU A 70 -11.25 -2.82 -3.99
CA LEU A 70 -10.69 -2.69 -5.34
C LEU A 70 -10.37 -1.21 -5.63
N MET A 71 -11.26 -0.28 -5.27
CA MET A 71 -11.02 1.14 -5.48
C MET A 71 -9.87 1.66 -4.61
N GLU A 72 -9.69 1.17 -3.37
CA GLU A 72 -8.50 1.46 -2.55
C GLU A 72 -7.23 1.01 -3.26
N MET A 73 -7.18 -0.20 -3.81
CA MET A 73 -6.02 -0.66 -4.58
C MET A 73 -5.76 0.19 -5.82
N LEU A 74 -6.82 0.55 -6.57
CA LEU A 74 -6.69 1.32 -7.80
C LEU A 74 -6.23 2.76 -7.57
N LEU A 75 -6.62 3.38 -6.45
CA LEU A 75 -6.16 4.73 -6.09
C LEU A 75 -4.74 4.77 -5.52
N MET A 76 -4.23 3.62 -5.03
CA MET A 76 -2.85 3.50 -4.55
C MET A 76 -1.84 3.11 -5.65
N ALA A 77 -2.32 2.51 -6.75
CA ALA A 77 -1.50 2.02 -7.86
C ALA A 77 -1.06 3.15 -8.80
#